data_AF-A0A6I7LRH4-F1
#
_entry.id   AF-A0A6I7LRH4-F1
#
_cell.length_a   1.000
_cell.length_b   1.000
_cell.length_c   1.000
_cell.angle_alpha   90.00
_cell.angle_beta   90.00
_cell.angle_gamma   90.00
#
_symmetry.space_group_name_H-M   'P 1'
#
loop_
_entity.id
_entity.type
_entity.pdbx_description
1 polymer ?
#
loop_
_entity_poly.entity_id
_entity_poly.type
_entity_poly.pdbx_seq_one_letter_code
_entity_poly.pdbx_strand_id
1 'polypeptide(L)'
;MAKFILGASERIQKDDSIPVELLPSNKILYAAKLNNDQDADVMPVKCTNMKEVFEKFRPAFAAELESPEGQQVNANFEVTSMKDFTPKELIEKNDHLSSVYYGKEMLDDLEKQLKKNNALKKTVEDKEKKEALLKVMRYYIDLLSE
;
A
#
# COMPACT_ATOMS: atom_id res chain seq x y z
N MET A 1 -28.93 1.51 -28.45
CA MET A 1 -27.87 2.40 -27.90
C MET A 1 -26.55 1.97 -28.52
N ALA A 2 -25.88 2.85 -29.26
CA ALA A 2 -24.59 2.54 -29.88
C ALA A 2 -23.48 2.59 -28.82
N LYS A 3 -22.69 1.51 -28.72
CA LYS A 3 -21.57 1.40 -27.80
C LYS A 3 -20.37 2.13 -28.39
N PHE A 4 -20.14 3.37 -27.94
CA PHE A 4 -18.93 4.10 -28.28
C PHE A 4 -17.74 3.46 -27.57
N ILE A 5 -16.85 2.85 -28.33
CA ILE A 5 -15.55 2.37 -27.85
C ILE A 5 -14.52 3.28 -28.50
N LEU A 6 -13.96 4.22 -27.73
CA LEU A 6 -12.68 4.83 -28.11
C LEU A 6 -11.61 3.76 -27.89
N GLY A 7 -11.11 3.19 -28.97
CA GLY A 7 -10.02 2.22 -28.96
C GLY A 7 -9.13 2.42 -30.19
N ALA A 8 -7.84 2.09 -30.04
CA ALA A 8 -6.90 2.03 -31.15
C ALA A 8 -6.92 0.60 -31.74
N SER A 9 -7.01 0.48 -33.06
CA SER A 9 -6.80 -0.80 -33.76
C SER A 9 -5.41 -0.80 -34.39
N GLU A 10 -4.56 -1.74 -34.03
CA GLU A 10 -3.27 -1.96 -34.71
C GLU A 10 -3.55 -2.45 -36.14
N ARG A 11 -3.11 -1.67 -37.14
CA ARG A 11 -3.11 -2.14 -38.53
C ARG A 11 -1.81 -2.89 -38.79
N ILE A 12 -1.91 -4.21 -38.82
CA ILE A 12 -0.79 -5.09 -39.20
C ILE A 12 -0.65 -5.02 -40.73
N GLN A 13 0.30 -4.24 -41.23
CA GLN A 13 0.72 -4.32 -42.63
C GLN A 13 1.72 -5.48 -42.75
N LYS A 14 1.42 -6.47 -43.59
CA LYS A 14 2.36 -7.52 -43.98
C LYS A 14 2.94 -7.16 -45.35
N ASP A 15 4.24 -6.96 -45.40
CA ASP A 15 5.01 -6.87 -46.63
C ASP A 15 5.75 -8.21 -46.80
N ASP A 16 5.56 -8.87 -47.95
CA ASP A 16 6.10 -10.21 -48.27
C ASP A 16 7.53 -10.15 -48.85
N SER A 17 8.16 -8.97 -48.79
CA SER A 17 9.56 -8.76 -49.15
C SER A 17 10.45 -9.10 -47.94
N ILE A 18 11.34 -10.09 -48.03
CA ILE A 18 12.31 -10.41 -46.96
C ILE A 18 13.66 -9.71 -47.23
N PRO A 19 13.92 -8.54 -46.64
CA PRO A 19 15.26 -8.10 -46.26
C PRO A 19 15.40 -8.14 -44.72
N VAL A 20 16.57 -7.78 -44.19
CA VAL A 20 16.93 -7.78 -42.75
C VAL A 20 16.06 -6.86 -41.86
N GLU A 21 14.90 -6.40 -42.34
CA GLU A 21 13.90 -5.58 -41.67
C GLU A 21 12.78 -6.40 -40.96
N LEU A 22 12.97 -7.71 -40.78
CA LEU A 22 12.02 -8.59 -40.08
C LEU A 22 11.97 -8.41 -38.55
N LEU A 23 12.81 -7.53 -37.99
CA LEU A 23 12.66 -7.16 -36.59
C LEU A 23 11.48 -6.19 -36.48
N PRO A 24 10.42 -6.57 -35.75
CA PRO A 24 9.29 -5.68 -35.56
C PRO A 24 9.78 -4.40 -34.87
N SER A 25 9.76 -3.29 -35.62
CA SER A 25 10.26 -1.98 -35.16
C SER A 25 9.46 -1.41 -33.98
N ASN A 26 8.33 -2.03 -33.64
CA ASN A 26 7.47 -1.69 -32.50
C ASN A 26 7.77 -2.52 -31.24
N LYS A 27 8.84 -3.33 -31.19
CA LYS A 27 9.22 -4.08 -29.99
C LYS A 27 10.46 -3.49 -29.33
N ILE A 28 10.36 -3.26 -28.03
CA ILE A 28 11.46 -2.81 -27.18
C ILE A 28 11.83 -3.97 -26.26
N LEU A 29 13.11 -4.30 -26.21
CA LEU A 29 13.66 -5.15 -25.14
C LEU A 29 14.04 -4.23 -23.98
N TYR A 30 13.41 -4.45 -22.82
CA TYR A 30 13.70 -3.71 -21.59
C TYR A 30 14.46 -4.63 -20.63
N ALA A 31 15.68 -4.27 -20.28
CA ALA A 31 16.54 -5.03 -19.37
C ALA A 31 16.77 -4.22 -18.10
N ALA A 32 16.20 -4.67 -16.99
CA ALA A 32 16.36 -4.08 -15.66
C ALA A 32 16.17 -5.15 -14.59
N LYS A 33 16.69 -4.91 -13.39
CA LYS A 33 16.41 -5.76 -12.23
C LYS A 33 14.98 -5.47 -11.74
N LEU A 34 14.06 -6.40 -12.02
CA LEU A 34 12.64 -6.25 -11.67
C LEU A 34 12.26 -6.91 -10.35
N ASN A 35 13.09 -7.80 -9.81
CA ASN A 35 12.94 -8.45 -8.51
C ASN A 35 14.31 -8.74 -7.90
N ASN A 36 14.33 -9.26 -6.67
CA ASN A 36 15.57 -9.60 -5.97
C ASN A 36 16.04 -11.04 -6.22
N ASP A 37 15.19 -11.86 -6.83
CA ASP A 37 15.47 -13.25 -7.13
C ASP A 37 16.30 -13.38 -8.42
N GLN A 38 17.17 -14.38 -8.47
CA GLN A 38 17.84 -14.74 -9.71
C GLN A 38 17.00 -15.78 -10.45
N ASP A 39 16.51 -15.42 -11.63
CA ASP A 39 15.89 -16.39 -12.53
C ASP A 39 16.95 -17.35 -13.07
N ALA A 40 16.65 -18.65 -13.05
CA ALA A 40 17.51 -19.68 -13.64
C ALA A 40 17.49 -19.66 -15.18
N ASP A 41 16.50 -18.99 -15.78
CA ASP A 41 16.30 -18.89 -17.22
C ASP A 41 16.51 -17.45 -17.69
N VAL A 42 17.33 -17.28 -18.74
CA VAL A 42 17.69 -15.98 -19.32
C VAL A 42 16.73 -15.60 -20.47
N MET A 43 15.75 -16.43 -20.78
CA MET A 43 14.85 -16.22 -21.91
C MET A 43 13.92 -15.00 -21.68
N PRO A 44 13.89 -14.04 -22.63
CA PRO A 44 13.09 -12.84 -22.47
C PRO A 44 11.60 -13.17 -22.45
N VAL A 45 10.90 -12.67 -21.43
CA VAL A 45 9.46 -12.87 -21.25
C VAL A 45 8.71 -11.73 -21.93
N LYS A 46 7.72 -12.06 -22.76
CA LYS A 46 6.85 -11.08 -23.37
C LYS A 46 5.67 -10.79 -22.44
N CYS A 47 5.65 -9.59 -21.86
CA CYS A 47 4.48 -9.08 -21.14
C CYS A 47 3.76 -8.04 -22.01
N THR A 48 2.44 -8.15 -22.13
CA THR A 48 1.59 -7.24 -22.92
C THR A 48 1.00 -6.10 -22.11
N ASN A 49 0.92 -6.27 -20.79
CA ASN A 49 0.40 -5.28 -19.86
C ASN A 49 1.17 -5.31 -18.56
N MET A 50 0.96 -4.27 -17.74
CA MET A 50 1.69 -4.09 -16.49
C MET A 50 1.33 -5.14 -15.43
N LYS A 51 0.12 -5.73 -15.47
CA LYS A 51 -0.26 -6.80 -14.53
C LYS A 51 0.56 -8.05 -14.77
N GLU A 52 0.75 -8.45 -16.03
CA GLU A 52 1.58 -9.60 -16.39
C GLU A 52 3.04 -9.43 -15.91
N VAL A 53 3.55 -8.19 -15.92
CA VAL A 53 4.88 -7.89 -15.35
C VAL A 53 4.89 -8.16 -13.84
N PHE A 54 3.94 -7.60 -13.08
CA PHE A 54 3.88 -7.82 -11.63
C PHE A 54 3.61 -9.28 -11.26
N GLU A 55 2.74 -9.99 -11.98
CA GLU A 55 2.46 -11.41 -11.72
C GLU A 55 3.66 -12.31 -11.99
N LYS A 56 4.46 -12.00 -13.01
CA LYS A 56 5.65 -12.76 -13.39
C LYS A 56 6.83 -12.51 -12.45
N PHE A 57 7.14 -11.24 -12.20
CA PHE A 57 8.35 -10.87 -11.47
C PHE A 57 8.13 -10.75 -9.96
N ARG A 58 6.89 -10.53 -9.50
CA ARG A 58 6.49 -10.43 -8.09
C ARG A 58 7.51 -9.67 -7.22
N PRO A 59 7.76 -8.38 -7.53
CA PRO A 59 8.72 -7.60 -6.78
C PRO A 59 8.36 -7.57 -5.28
N ALA A 60 9.35 -7.86 -4.45
CA ALA A 60 9.27 -7.74 -3.00
C ALA A 60 10.51 -7.04 -2.45
N PHE A 61 10.34 -6.28 -1.39
CA PHE A 61 11.43 -5.59 -0.71
C PHE A 61 11.24 -5.62 0.81
N ALA A 62 12.35 -5.66 1.54
CA ALA A 62 12.38 -5.51 2.98
C ALA A 62 12.80 -4.08 3.33
N ALA A 63 12.20 -3.53 4.38
CA ALA A 63 12.58 -2.24 4.94
C ALA A 63 12.59 -2.32 6.47
N GLU A 64 13.55 -1.66 7.10
CA GLU A 64 13.59 -1.46 8.55
C GLU A 64 12.72 -0.25 8.90
N LEU A 65 11.70 -0.49 9.72
CA LEU A 65 10.84 0.54 10.28
C LEU A 65 11.30 0.87 11.70
N GLU A 66 11.12 2.11 12.11
CA GLU A 66 11.31 2.53 13.49
C GLU A 66 9.95 2.65 14.17
N SER A 67 9.76 1.91 15.26
CA SER A 67 8.56 2.02 16.08
C SER A 67 8.55 3.33 16.87
N PRO A 68 7.39 3.77 17.38
CA PRO A 68 7.31 4.96 18.24
C PRO A 68 8.17 4.88 19.52
N GLU A 69 8.55 3.66 19.93
CA GLU A 69 9.41 3.38 21.08
C GLU A 69 10.90 3.34 20.73
N GLY A 70 11.26 3.59 19.46
CA GLY A 70 12.64 3.57 18.96
C GLY A 70 13.19 2.17 18.64
N GLN A 71 12.36 1.12 18.71
CA GLN A 71 12.74 -0.23 18.31
C GLN A 71 12.67 -0.40 16.79
N GLN A 72 13.64 -1.10 16.21
CA GLN A 72 13.64 -1.44 14.79
C GLN A 72 12.75 -2.66 14.51
N VAL A 73 11.87 -2.54 13.54
CA VAL A 73 10.93 -3.57 13.09
C VAL A 73 11.20 -3.85 11.61
N ASN A 74 11.60 -5.08 11.29
CA ASN A 74 11.76 -5.50 9.89
C ASN A 74 10.38 -5.74 9.26
N ALA A 75 10.11 -5.06 8.15
CA ALA A 75 8.88 -5.18 7.39
C ALA A 75 9.17 -5.63 5.96
N ASN A 76 8.46 -6.66 5.51
CA ASN A 76 8.50 -7.13 4.13
C ASN A 76 7.27 -6.63 3.38
N PHE A 77 7.47 -6.15 2.16
CA PHE A 77 6.43 -5.61 1.30
C PHE A 77 6.39 -6.40 -0.01
N GLU A 78 5.18 -6.80 -0.41
CA GLU A 78 4.90 -7.43 -1.68
C GLU A 78 4.11 -6.48 -2.60
N VAL A 79 4.62 -6.31 -3.82
CA VAL A 79 4.07 -5.39 -4.81
C VAL A 79 3.38 -6.17 -5.93
N THR A 80 2.07 -5.97 -6.02
CA THR A 80 1.19 -6.57 -7.03
C THR A 80 0.75 -5.57 -8.09
N SER A 81 0.82 -4.29 -7.78
CA SER A 81 0.41 -3.21 -8.68
C SER A 81 1.16 -1.91 -8.39
N MET A 82 1.09 -0.96 -9.32
CA MET A 82 1.65 0.39 -9.11
C MET A 82 0.99 1.14 -7.95
N LYS A 83 -0.25 0.82 -7.57
CA LYS A 83 -0.93 1.49 -6.46
C LYS A 83 -0.32 1.14 -5.11
N ASP A 84 0.31 -0.02 -5.03
CA ASP A 84 0.86 -0.57 -3.79
C ASP A 84 2.05 0.24 -3.28
N PHE A 85 2.64 1.09 -4.13
CA PHE A 85 3.66 2.07 -3.74
C PHE A 85 3.10 3.34 -3.09
N THR A 86 1.77 3.50 -3.05
CA THR A 86 1.17 4.66 -2.37
C THR A 86 1.27 4.49 -0.86
N PRO A 87 1.40 5.59 -0.08
CA PRO A 87 1.53 5.51 1.36
C PRO A 87 0.39 4.75 2.06
N LYS A 88 -0.83 4.89 1.54
CA LYS A 88 -2.01 4.20 2.08
C LYS A 88 -1.90 2.69 1.96
N GLU A 89 -1.59 2.21 0.76
CA GLU A 89 -1.47 0.76 0.50
C GLU A 89 -0.27 0.17 1.27
N LEU A 90 0.84 0.90 1.39
CA LEU A 90 1.98 0.46 2.21
C LEU A 90 1.61 0.33 3.69
N ILE A 91 0.82 1.26 4.22
CA ILE A 91 0.33 1.20 5.61
C ILE A 91 -0.64 0.03 5.78
N GLU A 92 -1.60 -0.15 4.86
CA GLU A 92 -2.62 -1.19 4.97
C GLU A 92 -2.05 -2.61 4.80
N LYS A 93 -1.04 -2.78 3.95
CA LYS A 93 -0.39 -4.08 3.72
C LYS A 93 0.55 -4.53 4.84
N ASN A 94 0.83 -3.68 5.81
CA ASN A 94 1.71 -3.99 6.92
C ASN A 94 0.95 -3.86 8.24
N ASP A 95 0.79 -4.98 8.96
CA ASP A 95 0.02 -5.01 10.21
C ASP A 95 0.50 -4.01 11.26
N HIS A 96 1.82 -3.80 11.35
CA HIS A 96 2.40 -2.86 12.31
C HIS A 96 2.07 -1.41 11.94
N LEU A 97 2.31 -1.01 10.69
CA LEU A 97 1.98 0.34 10.20
C LEU A 97 0.49 0.62 10.28
N SER A 98 -0.33 -0.38 9.92
CA SER A 98 -1.79 -0.32 9.99
C SER A 98 -2.25 -0.07 11.43
N SER A 99 -1.74 -0.84 12.40
CA SER A 99 -2.06 -0.66 13.83
C SER A 99 -1.67 0.73 14.34
N VAL A 100 -0.47 1.22 14.00
CA VAL A 100 -0.01 2.55 14.38
C VAL A 100 -0.87 3.64 13.75
N TYR A 101 -1.23 3.48 12.47
CA TYR A 101 -2.09 4.43 11.75
C TYR A 101 -3.49 4.51 12.37
N TYR A 102 -4.12 3.36 12.65
CA TYR A 102 -5.42 3.35 13.31
C TYR A 102 -5.37 3.93 14.72
N GLY A 103 -4.31 3.63 15.48
CA GLY A 103 -4.09 4.23 16.79
C GLY A 103 -4.02 5.75 16.72
N LYS A 104 -3.31 6.29 15.73
CA LYS A 104 -3.25 7.73 15.47
C LYS A 104 -4.62 8.32 15.10
N GLU A 105 -5.34 7.71 14.16
CA GLU A 105 -6.66 8.20 13.74
C GLU A 105 -7.66 8.21 14.91
N MET A 106 -7.64 7.18 15.77
CA MET A 106 -8.47 7.14 16.98
C MET A 106 -8.12 8.27 17.95
N LEU A 107 -6.83 8.55 18.17
CA LEU A 107 -6.38 9.66 19.01
C LEU A 107 -6.78 11.01 18.43
N ASP A 108 -6.63 11.21 17.12
CA ASP A 108 -7.03 12.43 16.43
C ASP A 108 -8.55 12.67 16.52
N ASP A 109 -9.36 11.62 16.41
CA ASP A 109 -10.82 11.75 16.60
C ASP A 109 -11.18 12.04 18.06
N LEU A 110 -10.54 11.37 19.02
CA LEU A 110 -10.73 11.63 20.44
C LEU A 110 -10.36 13.07 20.78
N GLU A 111 -9.26 13.59 20.24
CA GLU A 111 -8.84 14.98 20.43
C GLU A 111 -9.89 15.97 19.89
N LYS A 112 -10.45 15.70 18.70
CA LYS A 112 -11.53 16.51 18.11
C LYS A 112 -12.80 16.48 18.98
N GLN A 113 -13.19 15.31 19.47
CA GLN A 113 -14.34 15.13 20.38
C GLN A 113 -14.13 15.92 21.67
N LEU A 114 -12.92 15.85 22.25
CA LEU A 114 -12.55 16.56 23.47
C LEU A 114 -12.60 18.07 23.29
N LYS A 115 -12.11 18.58 22.15
CA LYS A 115 -12.13 20.01 21.80
C LYS A 115 -13.55 20.54 21.56
N LYS A 116 -14.43 19.73 20.95
CA LYS A 116 -15.82 20.12 20.67
C LYS A 116 -16.68 20.19 21.92
N ASN A 117 -16.39 19.37 22.94
CA ASN A 117 -17.21 19.29 24.14
C ASN A 117 -16.61 20.07 25.32
N ASN A 118 -17.15 21.27 25.56
CA ASN A 118 -16.73 22.15 26.65
C ASN A 118 -16.92 21.52 28.05
N ALA A 119 -17.88 20.61 28.24
CA ALA A 119 -18.09 19.94 29.51
C ALA A 119 -16.99 18.89 29.77
N LEU A 120 -16.63 18.09 28.77
CA LEU A 120 -15.51 17.15 28.86
C LEU A 120 -14.19 17.88 29.07
N LYS A 121 -13.97 18.99 28.36
CA LYS A 121 -12.77 19.81 28.53
C LYS A 121 -12.61 20.30 29.98
N LYS A 122 -13.64 20.88 30.57
CA LYS A 122 -13.65 21.31 31.99
C LYS A 122 -13.47 20.13 32.96
N THR A 123 -14.00 18.97 32.62
CA THR A 123 -13.88 17.74 33.45
C THR A 123 -12.46 17.18 33.41
N VAL A 124 -11.76 17.30 32.28
CA VAL A 124 -10.36 16.84 32.12
C VAL A 124 -9.35 17.85 32.69
N GLU A 125 -9.69 19.14 32.72
CA GLU A 125 -8.88 20.19 33.38
C GLU A 125 -8.88 20.05 34.92
N ASP A 126 -9.96 19.49 35.50
CA ASP A 126 -10.08 19.20 36.93
C ASP A 126 -9.44 17.84 37.27
N LYS A 127 -8.43 17.85 38.14
CA LYS A 127 -7.62 16.68 38.46
C LYS A 127 -8.43 15.54 39.13
N GLU A 128 -9.38 15.88 40.00
CA GLU A 128 -10.21 14.87 40.69
C GLU A 128 -11.21 14.23 39.73
N LYS A 129 -11.85 15.04 38.90
CA LYS A 129 -12.85 14.54 37.93
C LYS A 129 -12.21 13.74 36.81
N LYS A 130 -11.01 14.11 36.38
CA LYS A 130 -10.22 13.33 35.42
C LYS A 130 -9.88 11.94 35.98
N GLU A 131 -9.44 11.85 37.24
CA GLU A 131 -9.15 10.56 37.88
C GLU A 131 -10.41 9.68 38.01
N ALA A 132 -11.55 10.28 38.37
CA ALA A 132 -12.83 9.57 38.41
C ALA A 132 -13.24 9.05 37.02
N LEU A 133 -13.10 9.88 35.98
CA LEU A 133 -13.39 9.49 34.60
C LEU A 133 -12.48 8.35 34.13
N LEU A 134 -11.19 8.41 34.43
CA LEU A 134 -10.23 7.35 34.09
C LEU A 134 -10.54 6.03 34.80
N LYS A 135 -10.96 6.07 36.08
CA LYS A 135 -11.38 4.86 36.81
C LYS A 135 -12.60 4.21 36.17
N VAL A 136 -13.61 5.02 35.79
CA VAL A 136 -14.81 4.52 35.11
C VAL A 136 -14.46 3.94 33.73
N MET A 137 -13.62 4.62 32.95
CA MET A 137 -13.15 4.12 31.65
C MET A 137 -12.41 2.79 31.79
N ARG A 138 -11.49 2.67 32.76
CA ARG A 138 -10.77 1.42 33.02
C ARG A 138 -11.71 0.29 33.42
N TYR A 139 -12.70 0.56 34.27
CA TYR A 139 -13.71 -0.43 34.66
C TYR A 139 -14.49 -0.97 33.45
N TYR A 140 -14.91 -0.10 32.53
CA TYR A 140 -15.61 -0.55 31.31
C TYR A 140 -14.70 -1.30 30.35
N ILE A 141 -13.43 -0.92 30.22
CA ILE A 141 -12.46 -1.66 29.40
C ILE A 141 -12.28 -3.07 29.96
N ASP A 142 -12.10 -3.20 31.28
CA ASP A 142 -11.92 -4.49 31.96
C ASP A 142 -13.13 -5.41 31.72
N LEU A 143 -14.35 -4.89 31.89
CA LEU A 143 -15.60 -5.61 31.64
C LEU A 143 -15.78 -6.06 30.18
N LEU A 144 -15.22 -5.31 29.22
CA LEU A 144 -15.28 -5.63 27.79
C LEU A 144 -14.13 -6.55 27.33
N SER A 145 -13.12 -6.74 28.19
CA SER A 145 -11.94 -7.57 27.92
C SER A 145 -12.06 -8.98 28.52
N GLU A 146 -13.03 -9.19 29.43
CA GLU A 146 -13.55 -10.50 29.85
C GLU A 146 -14.54 -11.10 28.82
#